data_AF-A0A932W5A6-F1
#
_entry.id   AF-A0A932W5A6-F1
#
_cell.length_a   1.000
_cell.length_b   1.000
_cell.length_c   1.000
_cell.angle_alpha   90.00
_cell.angle_beta   90.00
_cell.angle_gamma   90.00
#
_symmetry.space_group_name_H-M   'P 1'
#
loop_
_entity.id
_entity.type
_entity.pdbx_description
1 polymer ?
#
loop_
_entity_poly.entity_id
_entity_poly.type
_entity_poly.pdbx_seq_one_letter_code
_entity_poly.pdbx_strand_id
1 'polypeptide(L)'
;MRTPSRRPRRREVWCPADVNLAVLASRAVYVGSAEHKTYPSPAGPPKPRADATKCDPKLHGNFSVLTGWLRSGIEAGQTGAPWEGDFPRYVWYEHNGTTYEARLVNQEQGLYKGYEILERERPEGL
;
A
#
# COMPACT_ATOMS: atom_id res chain seq x y z
N MET A 1 -20.32 -6.22 28.46
CA MET A 1 -19.99 -7.04 27.28
C MET A 1 -18.81 -6.39 26.56
N ARG A 2 -17.63 -7.01 26.56
CA ARG A 2 -16.47 -6.55 25.78
C ARG A 2 -16.71 -6.99 24.33
N THR A 3 -16.82 -6.04 23.42
CA THR A 3 -16.87 -6.27 21.97
C THR A 3 -15.66 -7.15 21.59
N PRO A 4 -15.84 -8.27 20.88
CA PRO A 4 -14.68 -9.05 20.44
C PRO A 4 -13.83 -8.15 19.56
N SER A 5 -12.61 -7.87 20.04
CA SER A 5 -11.61 -7.16 19.25
C SER A 5 -11.38 -7.99 18.00
N ARG A 6 -11.94 -7.55 16.86
CA ARG A 6 -11.68 -8.16 15.56
C ARG A 6 -10.19 -8.01 15.33
N ARG A 7 -9.41 -9.05 15.63
CA ARG A 7 -8.06 -9.17 15.10
C ARG A 7 -8.19 -8.94 13.59
N PRO A 8 -7.50 -7.95 12.99
CA PRO A 8 -7.50 -7.83 11.54
C PRO A 8 -7.04 -9.19 11.01
N ARG A 9 -7.87 -9.83 10.18
CA ARG A 9 -7.49 -11.10 9.55
C ARG A 9 -6.18 -10.84 8.82
N ARG A 10 -5.20 -11.73 9.01
CA ARG A 10 -3.95 -11.70 8.27
C ARG A 10 -4.33 -11.70 6.78
N ARG A 11 -3.77 -10.76 6.02
CA ARG A 11 -4.06 -10.64 4.60
C ARG A 11 -3.30 -11.74 3.87
N GLU A 12 -3.85 -12.24 2.79
CA GLU A 12 -3.21 -13.29 1.98
C GLU A 12 -2.77 -12.68 0.66
N VAL A 13 -1.58 -13.06 0.19
CA VAL A 13 -1.13 -12.76 -1.16
C VAL A 13 -1.95 -13.62 -2.11
N TRP A 14 -2.69 -12.96 -2.99
CA TRP A 14 -3.53 -13.61 -3.99
C TRP A 14 -3.71 -12.72 -5.22
N CYS A 15 -3.45 -13.32 -6.38
CA CYS A 15 -3.62 -12.70 -7.69
C CYS A 15 -4.53 -13.57 -8.57
N PRO A 16 -5.51 -12.99 -9.28
CA PRO A 16 -6.24 -13.68 -10.32
C PRO A 16 -5.30 -14.06 -11.48
N ALA A 17 -5.47 -15.26 -12.05
CA ALA A 17 -4.62 -15.77 -13.12
C ALA A 17 -4.77 -15.03 -14.46
N ASP A 18 -5.96 -14.46 -14.72
CA ASP A 18 -6.31 -13.85 -16.01
C ASP A 18 -5.95 -12.35 -16.10
N VAL A 19 -5.20 -11.81 -15.14
CA VAL A 19 -4.84 -10.38 -15.11
C VAL A 19 -3.46 -10.16 -15.73
N ASN A 20 -3.38 -9.22 -16.68
CA ASN A 20 -2.09 -8.76 -17.19
C ASN A 20 -1.44 -7.78 -16.20
N LEU A 21 -0.59 -8.31 -15.33
CA LEU A 21 0.08 -7.56 -14.27
C LEU A 21 0.96 -6.42 -14.78
N ALA A 22 1.63 -6.58 -15.93
CA ALA A 22 2.47 -5.53 -16.51
C ALA A 22 1.62 -4.32 -16.95
N VAL A 23 0.49 -4.57 -17.62
CA VAL A 23 -0.46 -3.51 -17.99
C VAL A 23 -1.04 -2.85 -16.74
N LEU A 24 -1.43 -3.64 -15.74
CA LEU A 24 -1.97 -3.12 -14.49
C LEU A 24 -0.97 -2.24 -13.74
N ALA A 25 0.28 -2.69 -13.62
CA ALA A 25 1.36 -1.96 -12.98
C ALA A 25 1.59 -0.61 -13.68
N SER A 26 1.64 -0.58 -15.01
CA SER A 26 1.82 0.68 -15.76
C SER A 26 0.78 1.76 -15.45
N ARG A 27 -0.45 1.36 -15.09
CA ARG A 27 -1.56 2.26 -14.72
C ARG A 27 -1.53 2.67 -13.24
N ALA A 28 -0.83 1.92 -12.39
CA ALA A 28 -0.78 2.19 -10.96
C ALA A 28 0.14 3.38 -10.66
N VAL A 29 -0.33 4.27 -9.77
CA VAL A 29 0.38 5.47 -9.36
C VAL A 29 0.34 5.61 -7.83
N TYR A 30 1.49 5.84 -7.23
CA TYR A 30 1.58 6.16 -5.82
C TYR A 30 1.20 7.63 -5.57
N VAL A 31 0.25 7.87 -4.68
CA VAL A 31 -0.13 9.19 -4.20
C VAL A 31 0.20 9.35 -2.73
N GLY A 32 0.78 10.50 -2.37
CA GLY A 32 1.20 10.77 -1.00
C GLY A 32 0.04 10.64 -0.01
N SER A 33 0.25 9.91 1.08
CA SER A 33 -0.71 9.88 2.19
C SER A 33 -0.54 11.11 3.08
N ALA A 34 -1.56 11.96 3.15
CA ALA A 34 -1.60 13.09 4.10
C ALA A 34 -1.87 12.66 5.55
N GLU A 35 -2.21 11.38 5.77
CA GLU A 35 -2.72 10.85 7.05
C GLU A 35 -1.61 10.43 8.03
N HIS A 36 -0.33 10.57 7.64
CA HIS A 36 0.85 10.23 8.46
C HIS A 36 1.91 11.34 8.50
N LYS A 37 1.56 12.51 7.98
CA LYS A 37 2.45 13.67 7.98
C LYS A 37 2.58 14.21 9.41
N THR A 38 3.79 14.54 9.84
CA THR A 38 4.06 15.48 10.95
C THR A 38 4.53 16.84 10.43
N TYR A 39 4.53 17.05 9.10
CA TYR A 39 4.97 18.29 8.45
C TYR A 39 3.94 18.75 7.40
N PRO A 40 3.73 20.08 7.22
CA PRO A 40 2.79 20.63 6.25
C PRO A 40 3.11 20.24 4.81
N SER A 41 2.06 19.97 4.03
CA SER A 41 2.13 19.65 2.60
C SER A 41 0.98 20.37 1.89
N PRO A 42 1.11 20.69 0.58
CA PRO A 42 0.06 21.39 -0.18
C PRO A 42 -1.31 20.68 -0.23
N ALA A 43 -1.39 19.42 0.19
CA ALA A 43 -2.63 18.65 0.31
C ALA A 43 -3.43 18.92 1.61
N GLY A 44 -3.01 19.89 2.43
CA GLY A 44 -3.69 20.26 3.68
C GLY A 44 -2.95 19.83 4.96
N PRO A 45 -3.44 20.26 6.14
CA PRO A 45 -2.73 20.09 7.40
C PRO A 45 -2.63 18.63 7.86
N PRO A 46 -1.50 18.23 8.47
CA PRO A 46 -1.27 16.88 8.97
C PRO A 46 -2.25 16.50 10.10
N LYS A 47 -2.94 15.36 9.95
CA LYS A 47 -3.70 14.68 11.03
C LYS A 47 -3.13 13.26 11.23
N PRO A 48 -1.95 13.11 11.88
CA PRO A 48 -1.37 11.80 12.12
C PRO A 48 -2.24 11.00 13.11
N ARG A 49 -2.56 9.75 12.77
CA ARG A 49 -3.13 8.78 13.73
C ARG A 49 -2.03 8.29 14.68
N ALA A 50 -2.36 8.07 15.95
CA ALA A 50 -1.38 7.72 16.99
C ALA A 50 -0.61 6.39 16.77
N ASP A 51 -1.17 5.47 15.97
CA ASP A 51 -0.59 4.16 15.62
C ASP A 51 0.19 4.15 14.30
N ALA A 52 0.46 5.33 13.72
CA ALA A 52 1.12 5.44 12.44
C ALA A 52 2.65 5.21 12.53
N THR A 53 3.15 4.17 11.86
CA THR A 53 4.58 4.06 11.54
C THR A 53 5.01 5.32 10.78
N LYS A 54 6.01 6.04 11.31
CA LYS A 54 6.53 7.26 10.69
C LYS A 54 7.11 6.90 9.33
N CYS A 55 6.62 7.50 8.25
CA CYS A 55 7.24 7.35 6.92
C CYS A 55 8.72 7.74 6.97
N ASP A 56 9.61 6.91 6.41
CA ASP A 56 11.03 7.23 6.28
C ASP A 56 11.23 8.61 5.61
N PRO A 57 11.89 9.58 6.28
CA PRO A 57 12.21 10.89 5.71
C PRO A 57 12.95 10.83 4.38
N LYS A 58 13.68 9.74 4.08
CA LYS A 58 14.41 9.54 2.81
C LYS A 58 13.50 9.25 1.62
N LEU A 59 12.30 8.74 1.87
CA LEU A 59 11.28 8.48 0.83
C LEU A 59 10.36 9.69 0.60
N HIS A 60 10.53 10.75 1.39
CA HIS A 60 9.75 11.97 1.31
C HIS A 60 10.00 12.71 -0.01
N GLY A 61 8.96 12.83 -0.84
CA GLY A 61 9.02 13.55 -2.13
C GLY A 61 9.45 12.70 -3.34
N ASN A 62 9.92 11.47 -3.15
CA ASN A 62 10.32 10.58 -4.25
C ASN A 62 9.17 9.67 -4.71
N PHE A 63 8.07 10.29 -5.16
CA PHE A 63 6.89 9.56 -5.65
C PHE A 63 7.20 8.64 -6.83
N SER A 64 8.23 8.95 -7.63
CA SER A 64 8.69 8.09 -8.73
C SER A 64 9.23 6.76 -8.22
N VAL A 65 10.07 6.78 -7.17
CA VAL A 65 10.63 5.56 -6.55
C VAL A 65 9.52 4.72 -5.93
N LEU A 66 8.62 5.35 -5.17
CA LEU A 66 7.49 4.66 -4.53
C LEU A 66 6.50 4.08 -5.55
N THR A 67 6.29 4.79 -6.67
CA THR A 67 5.52 4.25 -7.79
C THR A 67 6.24 3.06 -8.41
N GLY A 68 7.58 3.11 -8.56
CA GLY A 68 8.37 1.97 -9.02
C GLY A 68 8.23 0.73 -8.13
N TRP A 69 8.25 0.90 -6.80
CA TRP A 69 8.04 -0.17 -5.84
C TRP A 69 6.63 -0.76 -5.92
N LEU A 70 5.61 0.09 -5.98
CA LEU A 70 4.22 -0.32 -6.18
C LEU A 70 4.08 -1.18 -7.44
N ARG A 71 4.65 -0.72 -8.55
CA ARG A 71 4.61 -1.42 -9.84
C ARG A 71 5.31 -2.76 -9.77
N SER A 72 6.49 -2.80 -9.15
CA SER A 72 7.25 -4.03 -8.95
C SER A 72 6.47 -5.05 -8.11
N GLY A 73 5.79 -4.61 -7.06
CA GLY A 73 4.91 -5.48 -6.26
C GLY A 73 3.72 -6.04 -7.05
N ILE A 74 3.10 -5.22 -7.90
CA ILE A 74 2.03 -5.67 -8.80
C ILE A 74 2.57 -6.69 -9.81
N GLU A 75 3.69 -6.41 -10.48
CA GLU A 75 4.31 -7.30 -11.47
C GLU A 75 4.73 -8.64 -10.86
N ALA A 76 5.18 -8.62 -9.61
CA ALA A 76 5.53 -9.82 -8.85
C ALA A 76 4.29 -10.60 -8.35
N GLY A 77 3.07 -10.12 -8.60
CA GLY A 77 1.84 -10.73 -8.12
C GLY A 77 1.64 -10.62 -6.61
N GLN A 78 2.43 -9.78 -5.92
CA GLN A 78 2.35 -9.50 -4.48
C GLN A 78 1.14 -8.61 -4.18
N THR A 79 -0.04 -9.09 -4.53
CA THR A 79 -1.30 -8.37 -4.53
C THR A 79 -2.32 -9.09 -3.64
N GLY A 80 -3.34 -8.39 -3.18
CA GLY A 80 -4.31 -8.94 -2.23
C GLY A 80 -5.73 -8.43 -2.45
N ALA A 81 -6.68 -9.27 -2.04
CA ALA A 81 -8.12 -9.04 -2.17
C ALA A 81 -8.67 -8.03 -1.13
N PRO A 82 -9.86 -7.45 -1.35
CA PRO A 82 -10.68 -7.57 -2.56
C PRO A 82 -10.02 -6.89 -3.76
N TRP A 83 -10.44 -7.25 -4.97
CA TRP A 83 -10.10 -6.49 -6.18
C TRP A 83 -11.27 -5.52 -6.46
N GLU A 84 -10.94 -4.26 -6.68
CA GLU A 84 -11.89 -3.17 -6.96
C GLU A 84 -11.70 -2.76 -8.42
N GLY A 85 -12.58 -3.25 -9.30
CA GLY A 85 -12.39 -3.19 -10.74
C GLY A 85 -11.19 -4.04 -11.17
N ASP A 86 -10.28 -3.43 -11.94
CA ASP A 86 -9.04 -4.09 -12.37
C ASP A 86 -7.95 -4.11 -11.30
N PHE A 87 -8.11 -3.36 -10.20
CA PHE A 87 -7.02 -3.08 -9.26
C PHE A 87 -7.16 -3.87 -7.96
N PRO A 88 -6.08 -4.49 -7.45
CA PRO A 88 -6.08 -5.09 -6.13
C PRO A 88 -6.22 -4.03 -5.05
N ARG A 89 -6.92 -4.35 -3.97
CA ARG A 89 -7.02 -3.43 -2.82
C ARG A 89 -5.68 -3.27 -2.12
N TYR A 90 -4.88 -4.32 -2.09
CA TYR A 90 -3.58 -4.35 -1.42
C TYR A 90 -2.47 -4.78 -2.37
N VAL A 91 -1.32 -4.13 -2.24
CA VAL A 91 -0.07 -4.51 -2.90
C VAL A 91 1.02 -4.46 -1.84
N TRP A 92 1.92 -5.43 -1.85
CA TRP A 92 3.07 -5.44 -0.96
C TRP A 92 4.36 -5.34 -1.75
N TYR A 93 5.38 -4.77 -1.12
CA TYR A 93 6.72 -4.71 -1.65
C TYR A 93 7.72 -4.75 -0.50
N GLU A 94 8.78 -5.54 -0.64
CA GLU A 94 9.86 -5.59 0.34
C GLU A 94 11.08 -4.81 -0.16
N HIS A 95 11.61 -3.93 0.68
CA HIS A 95 12.84 -3.21 0.41
C HIS A 95 13.72 -3.16 1.66
N ASN A 96 14.96 -3.64 1.55
CA ASN A 96 15.95 -3.66 2.64
C ASN A 96 15.42 -4.26 3.96
N GLY A 97 14.60 -5.31 3.88
CA GLY A 97 14.00 -5.97 5.05
C GLY A 97 12.79 -5.26 5.65
N THR A 98 12.36 -4.13 5.08
CA THR A 98 11.11 -3.46 5.43
C THR A 98 10.02 -3.83 4.44
N THR A 99 8.87 -4.26 4.93
CA THR A 99 7.68 -4.51 4.10
C THR A 99 6.81 -3.26 4.03
N TYR A 100 6.48 -2.86 2.81
CA TYR A 100 5.57 -1.77 2.52
C TYR A 100 4.26 -2.34 2.01
N GLU A 101 3.14 -1.83 2.52
CA GLU A 101 1.81 -2.11 2.00
C GLU A 101 1.28 -0.86 1.31
N ALA A 102 0.89 -1.00 0.05
CA ALA A 102 0.13 -0.01 -0.69
C ALA A 102 -1.34 -0.41 -0.75
N ARG A 103 -2.22 0.54 -0.45
CA ARG A 103 -3.67 0.38 -0.47
C ARG A 103 -4.29 1.27 -1.54
N LEU A 104 -5.18 0.67 -2.33
CA LEU A 104 -5.94 1.39 -3.35
C LEU A 104 -6.86 2.43 -2.70
N VAL A 105 -6.79 3.66 -3.20
CA VAL A 105 -7.62 4.80 -2.77
C VAL A 105 -8.51 5.36 -3.87
N ASN A 106 -8.17 5.13 -5.14
CA ASN A 106 -9.03 5.45 -6.28
C ASN A 106 -8.84 4.39 -7.37
N GLN A 107 -9.86 3.55 -7.59
CA GLN A 107 -9.85 2.50 -8.61
C GLN A 107 -9.91 3.03 -10.04
N GLU A 108 -10.57 4.16 -10.28
CA GLU A 108 -10.73 4.72 -11.64
C GLU A 108 -9.39 5.26 -12.16
N GLN A 109 -8.58 5.81 -11.25
CA GLN A 109 -7.28 6.41 -11.55
C GLN A 109 -6.08 5.51 -11.19
N GLY A 110 -6.31 4.34 -10.59
CA GLY A 110 -5.23 3.44 -10.15
C GLY A 110 -4.34 4.04 -9.05
N LEU A 111 -4.91 4.85 -8.15
CA LEU A 111 -4.15 5.57 -7.14
C LEU A 111 -4.01 4.75 -5.86
N TYR A 112 -2.79 4.66 -5.35
CA TYR A 112 -2.47 3.94 -4.12
C TYR A 112 -1.78 4.84 -3.11
N LYS A 113 -2.04 4.59 -1.82
CA LYS A 113 -1.25 5.14 -0.71
C LYS A 113 -0.53 4.00 -0.02
N GLY A 114 0.73 4.17 0.33
CA GLY A 114 1.49 3.13 1.02
C GLY A 114 2.05 3.55 2.37
N TYR A 115 2.31 2.56 3.20
CA TYR A 115 2.93 2.70 4.52
C TYR A 115 3.73 1.45 4.86
N GLU A 116 4.67 1.60 5.78
CA GLU A 116 5.43 0.50 6.36
C GLU A 116 4.53 -0.32 7.28
N ILE A 117 4.56 -1.64 7.11
CA ILE A 117 3.85 -2.57 7.98
C ILE A 117 4.85 -3.32 8.85
N LEU A 118 4.40 -3.74 10.03
CA LEU A 118 5.23 -4.52 10.93
C LEU A 118 5.29 -5.97 10.44
N GLU A 119 6.34 -6.71 10.81
CA GLU A 119 6.54 -8.11 10.41
C GLU A 119 5.32 -8.99 10.75
N ARG A 120 4.67 -8.74 11.90
CA ARG A 120 3.45 -9.44 12.31
C ARG A 120 2.23 -9.17 11.42
N GLU A 121 2.25 -8.06 10.68
CA GLU A 121 1.19 -7.62 9.77
C GLU A 121 1.47 -8.05 8.32
N ARG A 122 2.65 -8.61 8.05
CA ARG A 122 3.03 -9.16 6.75
C ARG A 122 1.97 -10.19 6.30
N PRO A 123 1.52 -10.12 5.04
CA PRO A 123 0.56 -11.08 4.54
C PRO A 123 1.17 -12.49 4.45
N GLU A 124 0.31 -13.48 4.43
CA GLU A 124 0.73 -14.87 4.18
C GLU A 124 1.02 -15.05 2.68
N GLY A 125 2.20 -15.61 2.36
CA GLY A 125 2.63 -15.85 0.98
C GLY A 125 3.54 -14.79 0.35
N LEU A 126 4.06 -13.84 1.13
CA LEU A 126 5.02 -12.80 0.66
C LEU A 126 6.49 -13.19 0.81
#